data_AF-A0A6L6JP62-F1
#
_entry.id   AF-A0A6L6JP62-F1
#
_cell.length_a   1.000
_cell.length_b   1.000
_cell.length_c   1.000
_cell.angle_alpha   90.00
_cell.angle_beta   90.00
_cell.angle_gamma   90.00
#
_symmetry.space_group_name_H-M   'P 1'
#
loop_
_entity.id
_entity.type
_entity.pdbx_description
1 polymer ?
#
loop_
_entity_poly.entity_id
_entity_poly.type
_entity_poly.pdbx_seq_one_letter_code
_entity_poly.pdbx_strand_id
1 'polypeptide(L)'
;MDMLNIDLSGFLQQHRLPAGYQQQIAEWFAPLADTIRMHQKGAGRPIIVGINGAQGSGKSTLAACLVYLLEQQHHIRALSLSLDDFYFTRAERQRLAQGIHPLLATRGVPGTHDIPLARKTLSDLLHQHLPVLIPRFNKAIDDRYPPEFAECINEPVDVIVLEGWCLGARAESEASLAEPVNELESSEDPHGRWRRYVNEQLALFYPKLFELIDIWVMLKAPDFQCVYDWRLEQENKLRDSSRAQYQIMDASQLARFIKFYQRITQNTLRTLPSCVNYLFELDQNRQIIKLTSKPPTLAPMTKKQWLIFTDMDGSLLDHHNYHFDEAVPTLAALEYQHIPVIPVTSKTQAEVELLRDSLQNSHPFIVENGAAVFIPVGYFEQQPADTIEKNGYWLKEFVAPRSHWQSLIEQNRSRYQGEFKTFAEVGIDGIIAMTGLNVHAAARAARRQYGEPIAWQGNGNLKQQFINDLTQAGACILEGGRFMHVSGDCDKGRAIQWLEQVYQTANPDRQMVSLAIGDSQNDKAMLEQADYALLIRSPVHPLPGIERTDNLVVSTHTGPKGWAEGVNQIINTTLHSDSPKLPRGNHG
;
A
#
# COMPACT_ATOMS: atom_id res chain seq x y z
N MET A 1 6.09 -36.87 -17.42
CA MET A 1 5.52 -37.21 -16.10
C MET A 1 6.69 -37.25 -15.15
N ASP A 2 7.02 -36.12 -14.53
CA ASP A 2 7.95 -36.17 -13.40
C ASP A 2 7.24 -36.95 -12.28
N MET A 3 7.90 -37.99 -11.78
CA MET A 3 7.40 -38.78 -10.67
C MET A 3 7.30 -37.89 -9.43
N LEU A 4 6.19 -37.97 -8.70
CA LEU A 4 6.08 -37.46 -7.34
C LEU A 4 7.24 -38.02 -6.51
N ASN A 5 8.14 -37.16 -6.05
CA ASN A 5 9.32 -37.55 -5.26
C ASN A 5 9.05 -37.53 -3.74
N ILE A 6 7.78 -37.49 -3.33
CA ILE A 6 7.37 -37.41 -1.92
C ILE A 6 6.45 -38.56 -1.53
N ASP A 7 6.53 -39.00 -0.28
CA ASP A 7 5.58 -39.97 0.27
C ASP A 7 4.24 -39.28 0.60
N LEU A 8 3.16 -39.79 0.00
CA LEU A 8 1.80 -39.31 0.19
C LEU A 8 1.03 -40.12 1.25
N SER A 9 1.61 -41.20 1.78
CA SER A 9 0.93 -42.12 2.70
C SER A 9 0.40 -41.41 3.95
N GLY A 10 1.22 -40.55 4.57
CA GLY A 10 0.85 -39.77 5.75
C GLY A 10 -0.30 -38.79 5.48
N PHE A 11 -0.25 -38.07 4.36
CA PHE A 11 -1.31 -37.15 3.95
C PHE A 11 -2.65 -37.89 3.71
N LEU A 12 -2.61 -38.99 2.95
CA LEU A 12 -3.80 -39.79 2.67
C LEU A 12 -4.42 -40.37 3.96
N GLN A 13 -3.59 -40.83 4.89
CA GLN A 13 -4.04 -41.34 6.19
C GLN A 13 -4.65 -40.24 7.05
N GLN A 14 -3.98 -39.09 7.19
CA GLN A 14 -4.44 -37.94 7.98
C GLN A 14 -5.82 -37.45 7.51
N HIS A 15 -6.02 -37.36 6.19
CA HIS A 15 -7.26 -36.88 5.58
C HIS A 15 -8.28 -37.99 5.28
N ARG A 16 -7.99 -39.25 5.63
CA ARG A 16 -8.84 -40.43 5.40
C ARG A 16 -9.29 -40.58 3.93
N LEU A 17 -8.35 -40.39 3.01
CA LEU A 17 -8.60 -40.43 1.58
C LEU A 17 -8.39 -41.85 1.04
N PRO A 18 -9.17 -42.28 0.03
CA PRO A 18 -8.99 -43.58 -0.59
C PRO A 18 -7.65 -43.64 -1.33
N ALA A 19 -7.04 -44.83 -1.45
CA ALA A 19 -5.76 -45.00 -2.13
C ALA A 19 -5.75 -44.46 -3.58
N GLY A 20 -6.89 -44.59 -4.29
CA GLY A 20 -7.05 -44.04 -5.65
C GLY A 20 -6.92 -42.51 -5.73
N TYR A 21 -7.04 -41.78 -4.61
CA TYR A 21 -6.82 -40.34 -4.58
C TYR A 21 -5.36 -39.97 -4.87
N GLN A 22 -4.41 -40.87 -4.61
CA GLN A 22 -3.01 -40.68 -4.97
C GLN A 22 -2.82 -40.42 -6.46
N GLN A 23 -3.59 -41.13 -7.30
CA GLN A 23 -3.56 -40.93 -8.74
C GLN A 23 -4.07 -39.53 -9.12
N GLN A 24 -5.14 -39.06 -8.47
CA GLN A 24 -5.63 -37.69 -8.69
C GLN A 24 -4.60 -36.63 -8.30
N ILE A 25 -3.89 -36.83 -7.19
CA ILE A 25 -2.80 -35.93 -6.76
C ILE A 25 -1.73 -35.87 -7.86
N ALA A 26 -1.26 -37.04 -8.31
CA ALA A 26 -0.21 -37.14 -9.32
C ALA A 26 -0.60 -36.52 -10.66
N GLU A 27 -1.84 -36.76 -11.09
CA GLU A 27 -2.32 -36.35 -12.41
C GLU A 27 -2.71 -34.85 -12.46
N TRP A 28 -3.31 -34.33 -11.39
CA TRP A 28 -3.96 -33.01 -11.43
C TRP A 28 -3.36 -31.99 -10.46
N PHE A 29 -3.06 -32.38 -9.22
CA PHE A 29 -2.71 -31.42 -8.17
C PHE A 29 -1.21 -31.14 -8.07
N ALA A 30 -0.35 -32.13 -8.33
CA ALA A 30 1.09 -31.92 -8.39
C ALA A 30 1.49 -30.96 -9.53
N PRO A 31 0.98 -31.11 -10.77
CA PRO A 31 1.24 -30.13 -11.83
C PRO A 31 0.72 -28.71 -11.49
N LEU A 32 -0.40 -28.63 -10.77
CA LEU A 32 -0.92 -27.35 -10.29
C LEU A 32 0.01 -26.71 -9.25
N ALA A 33 0.51 -27.48 -8.28
CA ALA A 33 1.48 -27.02 -7.28
C ALA A 33 2.79 -26.55 -7.92
N ASP A 34 3.31 -27.29 -8.91
CA ASP A 34 4.47 -26.89 -9.72
C ASP A 34 4.24 -25.53 -10.38
N THR A 35 3.05 -25.34 -10.95
CA THR A 35 2.70 -24.11 -11.65
C THR A 35 2.54 -22.93 -10.67
N ILE A 36 1.91 -23.15 -9.52
CA ILE A 36 1.80 -22.15 -8.44
C ILE A 36 3.20 -21.72 -7.97
N ARG A 37 4.12 -22.67 -7.76
CA ARG A 37 5.52 -22.37 -7.44
C ARG A 37 6.17 -21.48 -8.49
N MET A 38 6.03 -21.81 -9.77
CA MET A 38 6.63 -21.01 -10.84
C MET A 38 6.10 -19.58 -10.85
N HIS A 39 4.79 -19.41 -10.64
CA HIS A 39 4.16 -18.09 -10.54
C HIS A 39 4.61 -17.32 -9.30
N GLN A 40 4.69 -17.97 -8.14
CA GLN A 40 5.19 -17.36 -6.90
C GLN A 40 6.64 -16.88 -7.07
N LYS A 41 7.50 -17.74 -7.63
CA LYS A 41 8.91 -17.41 -7.91
C LYS A 41 9.03 -16.25 -8.89
N GLY A 42 8.20 -16.23 -9.95
CA GLY A 42 8.17 -15.15 -10.93
C GLY A 42 7.66 -13.82 -10.34
N ALA A 43 6.72 -13.87 -9.40
CA ALA A 43 6.19 -12.70 -8.72
C ALA A 43 7.16 -12.10 -7.69
N GLY A 44 8.07 -12.91 -7.12
CA GLY A 44 9.06 -12.44 -6.14
C GLY A 44 8.45 -11.96 -4.81
N ARG A 45 7.22 -12.38 -4.51
CA ARG A 45 6.45 -11.99 -3.31
C ARG A 45 5.51 -13.12 -2.86
N PRO A 46 4.92 -13.02 -1.66
CA PRO A 46 3.80 -13.87 -1.29
C PRO A 46 2.66 -13.73 -2.31
N ILE A 47 2.03 -14.85 -2.67
CA ILE A 47 0.87 -14.87 -3.57
C ILE A 47 -0.34 -15.54 -2.92
N ILE A 48 -1.55 -15.18 -3.36
CA ILE A 48 -2.80 -15.80 -2.91
C ILE A 48 -3.40 -16.68 -4.00
N VAL A 49 -3.64 -17.94 -3.66
CA VAL A 49 -4.38 -18.91 -4.48
C VAL A 49 -5.79 -19.04 -3.93
N GLY A 50 -6.79 -18.56 -4.66
CA GLY A 50 -8.20 -18.65 -4.31
C GLY A 50 -8.83 -19.92 -4.87
N ILE A 51 -9.39 -20.77 -4.00
CA ILE A 51 -10.07 -22.02 -4.38
C ILE A 51 -11.59 -21.88 -4.16
N ASN A 52 -12.34 -21.85 -5.26
CA ASN A 52 -13.78 -22.00 -5.25
C ASN A 52 -14.21 -23.48 -5.38
N GLY A 53 -15.27 -23.85 -4.67
CA GLY A 53 -15.97 -25.11 -4.91
C GLY A 53 -17.23 -25.24 -4.05
N ALA A 54 -18.27 -25.89 -4.57
CA ALA A 54 -19.49 -26.12 -3.82
C ALA A 54 -19.26 -27.04 -2.59
N GLN A 55 -20.22 -27.10 -1.66
CA GLN A 55 -20.07 -28.02 -0.51
C GLN A 55 -19.90 -29.47 -0.98
N GLY A 56 -18.94 -30.16 -0.38
CA GLY A 56 -18.62 -31.55 -0.75
C GLY A 56 -17.72 -31.69 -1.99
N SER A 57 -17.39 -30.63 -2.73
CA SER A 57 -16.55 -30.76 -3.95
C SER A 57 -15.11 -31.21 -3.68
N GLY A 58 -14.64 -31.12 -2.44
CA GLY A 58 -13.25 -31.44 -2.05
C GLY A 58 -12.31 -30.24 -1.95
N LYS A 59 -12.82 -29.00 -2.02
CA LYS A 59 -12.00 -27.76 -1.97
C LYS A 59 -11.04 -27.68 -0.77
N SER A 60 -11.48 -28.05 0.43
CA SER A 60 -10.64 -27.97 1.63
C SER A 60 -9.58 -29.09 1.62
N THR A 61 -9.89 -30.24 1.01
CA THR A 61 -8.91 -31.31 0.76
C THR A 61 -7.86 -30.88 -0.26
N LEU A 62 -8.29 -30.22 -1.35
CA LEU A 62 -7.37 -29.65 -2.33
C LEU A 62 -6.47 -28.58 -1.70
N ALA A 63 -7.03 -27.69 -0.88
CA ALA A 63 -6.26 -26.66 -0.18
C ALA A 63 -5.14 -27.26 0.69
N ALA A 64 -5.49 -28.27 1.50
CA ALA A 64 -4.52 -29.01 2.31
C ALA A 64 -3.49 -29.75 1.46
N CYS A 65 -3.92 -30.36 0.34
CA CYS A 65 -3.04 -31.06 -0.59
C CYS A 65 -2.02 -30.11 -1.22
N LEU A 66 -2.44 -28.91 -1.63
CA LEU A 66 -1.54 -27.92 -2.22
C LEU A 66 -0.51 -27.42 -1.20
N VAL A 67 -0.91 -27.15 0.03
CA VAL A 67 0.04 -26.79 1.11
C VAL A 67 1.05 -27.92 1.31
N TYR A 68 0.58 -29.16 1.45
CA TYR A 68 1.46 -30.32 1.62
C TYR A 68 2.46 -30.48 0.46
N LEU A 69 2.01 -30.37 -0.79
CA LEU A 69 2.87 -30.45 -1.97
C LEU A 69 3.89 -29.31 -2.02
N LEU A 70 3.47 -28.06 -1.77
CA LEU A 70 4.35 -26.89 -1.78
C LEU A 70 5.43 -26.99 -0.69
N GLU A 71 5.08 -27.44 0.51
CA GLU A 71 6.03 -27.59 1.61
C GLU A 71 6.98 -28.77 1.40
N GLN A 72 6.45 -29.96 1.09
CA GLN A 72 7.24 -31.20 1.07
C GLN A 72 8.05 -31.36 -0.23
N GLN A 73 7.49 -30.97 -1.38
CA GLN A 73 8.16 -31.13 -2.68
C GLN A 73 8.97 -29.90 -3.08
N HIS A 74 8.57 -28.70 -2.64
CA HIS A 74 9.16 -27.45 -3.11
C HIS A 74 9.82 -26.62 -2.03
N HIS A 75 9.71 -27.02 -0.76
CA HIS A 75 10.24 -26.26 0.39
C HIS A 75 9.73 -24.81 0.43
N ILE A 76 8.49 -24.61 -0.01
CA ILE A 76 7.79 -23.32 -0.01
C ILE A 76 6.91 -23.26 1.23
N ARG A 77 6.99 -22.16 1.99
CA ARG A 77 6.13 -21.98 3.16
C ARG A 77 4.73 -21.61 2.69
N ALA A 78 3.77 -22.48 2.95
CA ALA A 78 2.40 -22.29 2.51
C ALA A 78 1.43 -22.33 3.69
N LEU A 79 0.34 -21.55 3.61
CA LEU A 79 -0.69 -21.51 4.64
C LEU A 79 -2.07 -21.65 4.00
N SER A 80 -2.90 -22.56 4.53
CA SER A 80 -4.31 -22.64 4.13
C SER A 80 -5.21 -21.85 5.08
N LEU A 81 -6.10 -21.03 4.50
CA LEU A 81 -7.15 -20.30 5.19
C LEU A 81 -8.51 -20.66 4.61
N SER A 82 -9.51 -20.86 5.46
CA SER A 82 -10.89 -21.02 5.00
C SER A 82 -11.64 -19.70 5.15
N LEU A 83 -12.46 -19.34 4.17
CA LEU A 83 -13.39 -18.22 4.33
C LEU A 83 -14.30 -18.42 5.56
N ASP A 84 -14.63 -19.67 5.89
CA ASP A 84 -15.42 -20.04 7.07
C ASP A 84 -14.75 -19.63 8.39
N ASP A 85 -13.42 -19.48 8.43
CA ASP A 85 -12.70 -19.02 9.63
C ASP A 85 -13.06 -17.58 10.01
N PHE A 86 -13.56 -16.81 9.04
CA PHE A 86 -13.93 -15.41 9.18
C PHE A 86 -15.42 -15.19 9.37
N TYR A 87 -16.23 -16.22 9.68
CA TYR A 87 -17.63 -16.00 10.05
C TYR A 87 -17.74 -15.01 11.21
N PHE A 88 -18.75 -14.15 11.20
CA PHE A 88 -19.13 -13.37 12.38
C PHE A 88 -19.40 -14.27 13.57
N THR A 89 -19.14 -13.75 14.77
CA THR A 89 -19.49 -14.40 16.03
C THR A 89 -21.00 -14.67 16.13
N ARG A 90 -21.40 -15.58 17.01
CA ARG A 90 -22.82 -15.88 17.20
C ARG A 90 -23.61 -14.64 17.61
N ALA A 91 -23.04 -13.81 18.49
CA ALA A 91 -23.66 -12.57 18.95
C ALA A 91 -23.85 -11.55 17.81
N GLU A 92 -22.85 -11.39 16.93
CA GLU A 92 -22.96 -10.55 15.74
C GLU A 92 -24.07 -11.01 14.79
N ARG A 93 -24.15 -12.31 14.51
CA ARG A 93 -25.21 -12.85 13.66
C ARG A 93 -26.61 -12.69 14.28
N GLN A 94 -26.75 -12.78 15.60
CA GLN A 94 -28.03 -12.51 16.26
C GLN A 94 -28.44 -11.03 16.11
N ARG A 95 -27.50 -10.10 16.13
CA ARG A 95 -27.78 -8.68 15.82
C ARG A 95 -28.24 -8.50 14.38
N LEU A 96 -27.60 -9.18 13.42
CA LEU A 96 -28.04 -9.18 12.01
C LEU A 96 -29.45 -9.77 11.88
N ALA A 97 -29.75 -10.84 12.61
CA ALA A 97 -31.05 -11.49 12.59
C ALA A 97 -32.18 -10.57 13.08
N GLN A 98 -31.93 -9.82 14.15
CA GLN A 98 -32.88 -8.88 14.74
C GLN A 98 -33.05 -7.60 13.91
N GLY A 99 -31.95 -7.05 13.37
CA GLY A 99 -31.97 -5.78 12.65
C GLY A 99 -32.35 -5.91 11.18
N ILE A 100 -31.93 -6.99 10.52
CA ILE A 100 -32.03 -7.15 9.06
C ILE A 100 -32.99 -8.27 8.70
N HIS A 101 -32.68 -9.53 9.03
CA HIS A 101 -33.55 -10.65 8.68
C HIS A 101 -33.24 -11.91 9.50
N PRO A 102 -34.25 -12.63 10.05
CA PRO A 102 -34.03 -13.80 10.91
C PRO A 102 -33.11 -14.89 10.34
N LEU A 103 -33.13 -15.09 9.02
CA LEU A 103 -32.27 -16.06 8.32
C LEU A 103 -30.76 -15.78 8.50
N LEU A 104 -30.36 -14.55 8.84
CA LEU A 104 -28.96 -14.17 9.10
C LEU A 104 -28.41 -14.65 10.45
N ALA A 105 -29.25 -15.24 11.31
CA ALA A 105 -28.78 -15.98 12.47
C ALA A 105 -27.91 -17.18 12.07
N THR A 106 -28.19 -17.76 10.89
CA THR A 106 -27.48 -18.92 10.33
C THR A 106 -26.20 -18.46 9.64
N ARG A 107 -25.05 -19.03 10.02
CA ARG A 107 -23.79 -18.83 9.30
C ARG A 107 -23.86 -19.43 7.89
N GLY A 108 -23.23 -18.80 6.91
CA GLY A 108 -23.02 -19.42 5.61
C GLY A 108 -22.96 -18.43 4.46
N VAL A 109 -24.02 -17.63 4.33
CA VAL A 109 -24.20 -16.75 3.17
C VAL A 109 -23.33 -15.49 3.25
N PRO A 110 -23.00 -14.87 2.10
CA PRO A 110 -22.43 -13.54 2.05
C PRO A 110 -23.17 -12.56 2.96
N GLY A 111 -22.42 -11.77 3.74
CA GLY A 111 -22.96 -10.94 4.82
C GLY A 111 -22.91 -11.58 6.21
N THR A 112 -22.51 -12.85 6.31
CA THR A 112 -22.26 -13.52 7.60
C THR A 112 -20.78 -13.67 7.94
N HIS A 113 -19.89 -13.07 7.14
CA HIS A 113 -18.45 -13.09 7.32
C HIS A 113 -17.91 -11.68 7.60
N ASP A 114 -16.85 -11.62 8.39
CA ASP A 114 -16.10 -10.42 8.71
C ASP A 114 -15.03 -10.19 7.65
N ILE A 115 -15.48 -9.59 6.54
CA ILE A 115 -14.64 -9.26 5.40
C ILE A 115 -13.52 -8.27 5.76
N PRO A 116 -13.74 -7.25 6.62
CA PRO A 116 -12.63 -6.42 7.11
C PRO A 116 -11.53 -7.22 7.80
N LEU A 117 -11.88 -8.16 8.71
CA LEU A 117 -10.91 -9.04 9.36
C LEU A 117 -10.19 -9.94 8.35
N ALA A 118 -10.91 -10.54 7.40
CA ALA A 118 -10.33 -11.38 6.36
C ALA A 118 -9.29 -10.62 5.53
N ARG A 119 -9.64 -9.41 5.07
CA ARG A 119 -8.73 -8.56 4.29
C ARG A 119 -7.52 -8.11 5.09
N LYS A 120 -7.71 -7.68 6.34
CA LYS A 120 -6.61 -7.30 7.21
C LYS A 120 -5.64 -8.48 7.39
N THR A 121 -6.16 -9.66 7.68
CA THR A 121 -5.34 -10.87 7.89
C THR A 121 -4.52 -11.22 6.65
N LEU A 122 -5.14 -11.21 5.46
CA LEU A 122 -4.44 -11.49 4.20
C LEU A 122 -3.42 -10.41 3.86
N SER A 123 -3.75 -9.13 4.07
CA SER A 123 -2.84 -8.01 3.84
C SER A 123 -1.63 -8.08 4.77
N ASP A 124 -1.82 -8.35 6.06
CA ASP A 124 -0.71 -8.50 7.01
C ASP A 124 0.21 -9.67 6.62
N LEU A 125 -0.35 -10.78 6.12
CA LEU A 125 0.44 -11.91 5.60
C LEU A 125 1.21 -11.53 4.32
N LEU A 126 0.58 -10.82 3.38
CA LEU A 126 1.20 -10.40 2.12
C LEU A 126 2.36 -9.41 2.35
N HIS A 127 2.19 -8.47 3.29
CA HIS A 127 3.19 -7.44 3.61
C HIS A 127 4.14 -7.84 4.74
N GLN A 128 4.03 -9.06 5.26
CA GLN A 128 4.89 -9.59 6.32
C GLN A 128 4.85 -8.73 7.60
N HIS A 129 3.68 -8.19 7.94
CA HIS A 129 3.45 -7.49 9.21
C HIS A 129 3.32 -8.50 10.36
N LEU A 130 4.43 -9.13 10.70
CA LEU A 130 4.50 -10.20 11.68
C LEU A 130 4.56 -9.66 13.12
N PRO A 131 4.00 -10.38 14.11
CA PRO A 131 3.26 -11.62 13.98
C PRO A 131 1.81 -11.43 13.48
N VAL A 132 1.29 -12.40 12.72
CA VAL A 132 -0.12 -12.38 12.27
C VAL A 132 -0.93 -13.45 12.99
N LEU A 133 -2.00 -13.02 13.66
CA LEU A 133 -2.97 -13.92 14.29
C LEU A 133 -4.01 -14.40 13.27
N ILE A 134 -4.15 -15.71 13.15
CA ILE A 134 -5.09 -16.35 12.24
C ILE A 134 -6.37 -16.69 13.00
N PRO A 135 -7.51 -16.07 12.65
CA PRO A 135 -8.79 -16.45 13.26
C PRO A 135 -9.14 -17.87 12.83
N ARG A 136 -9.85 -18.58 13.71
CA ARG A 136 -10.40 -19.91 13.44
C ARG A 136 -11.84 -19.96 13.91
N PHE A 137 -12.68 -20.68 13.17
CA PHE A 137 -14.09 -20.83 13.54
C PHE A 137 -14.40 -22.23 14.05
N ASN A 138 -15.04 -22.32 15.22
CA ASN A 138 -15.46 -23.58 15.82
C ASN A 138 -16.92 -23.89 15.47
N LYS A 139 -17.10 -24.76 14.48
CA LYS A 139 -18.44 -25.20 14.03
C LYS A 139 -19.24 -25.96 15.09
N ALA A 140 -18.60 -26.54 16.11
CA ALA A 140 -19.27 -27.31 17.16
C ALA A 140 -19.99 -26.41 18.18
N ILE A 141 -19.41 -25.26 18.52
CA ILE A 141 -20.04 -24.25 19.40
C ILE A 141 -20.71 -23.12 18.62
N ASP A 142 -20.57 -23.13 17.29
CA ASP A 142 -21.10 -22.13 16.38
C ASP A 142 -20.54 -20.70 16.61
N ASP A 143 -19.27 -20.60 17.00
CA ASP A 143 -18.60 -19.33 17.28
C ASP A 143 -17.10 -19.37 16.95
N ARG A 144 -16.46 -18.19 16.92
CA ARG A 144 -15.00 -18.09 16.75
C ARG A 144 -14.26 -18.66 17.95
N TYR A 145 -13.05 -19.19 17.71
CA TYR A 145 -12.13 -19.44 18.80
C TYR A 145 -11.71 -18.12 19.46
N PRO A 146 -11.54 -18.09 20.80
CA PRO A 146 -10.97 -16.94 21.49
C PRO A 146 -9.57 -16.58 20.95
N PRO A 147 -9.17 -15.30 20.90
CA PRO A 147 -7.89 -14.87 20.34
C PRO A 147 -6.66 -15.55 20.97
N GLU A 148 -6.72 -15.95 22.24
CA GLU A 148 -5.66 -16.67 22.93
C GLU A 148 -5.37 -18.07 22.36
N PHE A 149 -6.29 -18.63 21.58
CA PHE A 149 -6.11 -19.90 20.85
C PHE A 149 -5.87 -19.68 19.35
N ALA A 150 -5.70 -18.42 18.91
CA ALA A 150 -5.40 -18.13 17.52
C ALA A 150 -4.01 -18.66 17.16
N GLU A 151 -3.92 -19.29 15.99
CA GLU A 151 -2.65 -19.66 15.40
C GLU A 151 -1.86 -18.39 15.08
N CYS A 152 -0.58 -18.35 15.45
CA CYS A 152 0.27 -17.18 15.32
C CYS A 152 1.36 -17.45 14.28
N ILE A 153 1.29 -16.75 13.15
CA ILE A 153 2.29 -16.81 12.09
C ILE A 153 3.39 -15.82 12.43
N ASN A 154 4.59 -16.34 12.72
CA ASN A 154 5.75 -15.56 13.13
C ASN A 154 6.80 -15.42 12.02
N GLU A 155 6.61 -16.12 10.90
CA GLU A 155 7.54 -16.12 9.77
C GLU A 155 6.83 -15.78 8.46
N PRO A 156 7.55 -15.21 7.47
CA PRO A 156 6.95 -14.93 6.16
C PRO A 156 6.45 -16.20 5.46
N VAL A 157 5.25 -16.11 4.88
CA VAL A 157 4.67 -17.15 4.02
C VAL A 157 4.86 -16.81 2.55
N ASP A 158 5.09 -17.80 1.71
CA ASP A 158 5.30 -17.64 0.27
C ASP A 158 4.00 -17.81 -0.53
N VAL A 159 3.12 -18.72 -0.08
CA VAL A 159 1.82 -19.00 -0.74
C VAL A 159 0.71 -19.08 0.29
N ILE A 160 -0.36 -18.31 0.08
CA ILE A 160 -1.58 -18.37 0.89
C ILE A 160 -2.68 -19.02 0.07
N VAL A 161 -3.18 -20.17 0.52
CA VAL A 161 -4.29 -20.87 -0.12
C VAL A 161 -5.59 -20.50 0.60
N LEU A 162 -6.37 -19.59 -0.01
CA LEU A 162 -7.67 -19.17 0.50
C LEU A 162 -8.78 -19.98 -0.16
N GLU A 163 -9.52 -20.78 0.60
CA GLU A 163 -10.62 -21.59 0.08
C GLU A 163 -11.99 -21.14 0.60
N GLY A 164 -13.03 -21.24 -0.24
CA GLY A 164 -14.39 -20.93 0.20
C GLY A 164 -15.44 -21.17 -0.88
N TRP A 165 -16.65 -21.53 -0.45
CA TRP A 165 -17.70 -21.97 -1.36
C TRP A 165 -18.27 -20.84 -2.23
N CYS A 166 -18.25 -19.61 -1.72
CA CYS A 166 -18.72 -18.41 -2.41
C CYS A 166 -17.56 -17.48 -2.84
N LEU A 167 -16.30 -17.92 -2.78
CA LEU A 167 -15.19 -17.13 -3.33
C LEU A 167 -15.41 -16.92 -4.84
N GLY A 168 -15.31 -15.69 -5.31
CA GLY A 168 -15.56 -15.33 -6.72
C GLY A 168 -17.04 -15.26 -7.11
N ALA A 169 -17.97 -15.47 -6.18
CA ALA A 169 -19.40 -15.25 -6.43
C ALA A 169 -19.69 -13.79 -6.75
N ARG A 170 -20.57 -13.54 -7.71
CA ARG A 170 -20.97 -12.18 -8.12
C ARG A 170 -22.40 -11.88 -7.73
N ALA A 171 -22.68 -10.60 -7.48
CA ALA A 171 -24.04 -10.13 -7.32
C ALA A 171 -24.86 -10.36 -8.61
N GLU A 172 -26.10 -10.77 -8.44
CA GLU A 172 -27.12 -10.87 -9.48
C GLU A 172 -27.82 -9.52 -9.69
N SER A 173 -28.50 -9.38 -10.82
CA SER A 173 -29.35 -8.23 -11.11
C SER A 173 -30.62 -8.23 -10.24
N GLU A 174 -31.17 -7.05 -9.94
CA GLU A 174 -32.42 -6.96 -9.18
C GLU A 174 -33.59 -7.74 -9.82
N ALA A 175 -33.65 -7.79 -11.15
CA ALA A 175 -34.66 -8.59 -11.84
C ALA A 175 -34.57 -10.09 -11.47
N SER A 176 -33.36 -10.61 -11.25
CA SER A 176 -33.14 -12.02 -10.85
C SER A 176 -33.49 -12.29 -9.39
N LEU A 177 -33.54 -11.24 -8.55
CA LEU A 177 -33.91 -11.30 -7.13
C LEU A 177 -35.41 -11.13 -6.88
N ALA A 178 -36.19 -10.81 -7.91
CA ALA A 178 -37.65 -10.67 -7.78
C ALA A 178 -38.31 -12.03 -7.50
N GLU A 179 -37.87 -13.08 -8.19
CA GLU A 179 -38.45 -14.42 -8.08
C GLU A 179 -37.66 -15.31 -7.10
N PRO A 180 -38.33 -16.04 -6.19
CA PRO A 180 -37.69 -17.04 -5.34
C PRO A 180 -37.20 -18.25 -6.12
N VAL A 181 -35.99 -18.72 -5.81
CA VAL A 181 -35.41 -19.94 -6.44
C VAL A 181 -35.77 -21.23 -5.71
N ASN A 182 -36.30 -21.14 -4.50
CA ASN A 182 -36.71 -22.30 -3.69
C ASN A 182 -37.70 -21.91 -2.59
N GLU A 183 -38.17 -22.92 -1.86
CA GLU A 183 -39.14 -22.78 -0.76
C GLU A 183 -38.66 -21.91 0.39
N LEU A 184 -37.35 -21.87 0.67
CA LEU A 184 -36.83 -21.03 1.75
C LEU A 184 -37.01 -19.56 1.39
N GLU A 185 -36.69 -19.17 0.16
CA GLU A 185 -36.92 -17.80 -0.28
C GLU A 185 -38.41 -17.46 -0.42
N SER A 186 -39.24 -18.39 -0.91
CA SER A 186 -40.66 -18.08 -1.10
C SER A 186 -41.46 -18.02 0.21
N SER A 187 -41.10 -18.82 1.22
CA SER A 187 -41.86 -18.91 2.48
C SER A 187 -41.23 -18.09 3.62
N GLU A 188 -39.90 -18.03 3.70
CA GLU A 188 -39.19 -17.37 4.82
C GLU A 188 -38.59 -16.01 4.43
N ASP A 189 -38.50 -15.67 3.14
CA ASP A 189 -38.11 -14.34 2.63
C ASP A 189 -39.08 -13.82 1.54
N PRO A 190 -40.41 -13.81 1.78
CA PRO A 190 -41.41 -13.52 0.74
C PRO A 190 -41.27 -12.11 0.15
N HIS A 191 -40.65 -11.18 0.88
CA HIS A 191 -40.39 -9.82 0.41
C HIS A 191 -39.01 -9.65 -0.24
N GLY A 192 -38.17 -10.69 -0.25
CA GLY A 192 -36.83 -10.67 -0.81
C GLY A 192 -35.85 -9.78 -0.06
N ARG A 193 -36.07 -9.51 1.23
CA ARG A 193 -35.19 -8.67 2.06
C ARG A 193 -33.87 -9.36 2.33
N TRP A 194 -33.90 -10.66 2.66
CA TRP A 194 -32.70 -11.44 2.93
C TRP A 194 -31.85 -11.63 1.68
N ARG A 195 -32.44 -12.08 0.56
CA ARG A 195 -31.66 -12.32 -0.66
C ARG A 195 -31.09 -11.03 -1.26
N ARG A 196 -31.77 -9.89 -1.14
CA ARG A 196 -31.22 -8.58 -1.54
C ARG A 196 -30.07 -8.15 -0.64
N TYR A 197 -30.19 -8.34 0.67
CA TYR A 197 -29.07 -8.08 1.59
C TYR A 197 -27.84 -8.93 1.21
N VAL A 198 -28.01 -10.24 1.03
CA VAL A 198 -26.92 -11.13 0.64
C VAL A 198 -26.29 -10.69 -0.70
N ASN A 199 -27.11 -10.29 -1.67
CA ASN A 199 -26.66 -9.79 -2.96
C ASN A 199 -25.88 -8.46 -2.86
N GLU A 200 -26.36 -7.53 -2.04
CA GLU A 200 -25.68 -6.26 -1.75
C GLU A 200 -24.31 -6.51 -1.10
N GLN A 201 -24.21 -7.49 -0.21
CA GLN A 201 -22.92 -7.86 0.38
C GLN A 201 -21.92 -8.35 -0.66
N LEU A 202 -22.37 -9.20 -1.60
CA LEU A 202 -21.58 -9.62 -2.76
C LEU A 202 -21.20 -8.48 -3.70
N ALA A 203 -22.02 -7.44 -3.80
CA ALA A 203 -21.74 -6.28 -4.65
C ALA A 203 -20.72 -5.32 -4.03
N LEU A 204 -20.79 -5.08 -2.71
CA LEU A 204 -20.08 -3.97 -2.08
C LEU A 204 -18.81 -4.37 -1.31
N PHE A 205 -18.78 -5.57 -0.72
CA PHE A 205 -17.74 -5.93 0.26
C PHE A 205 -16.81 -7.05 -0.22
N TYR A 206 -17.37 -8.11 -0.81
CA TYR A 206 -16.60 -9.27 -1.27
C TYR A 206 -15.63 -8.99 -2.43
N PRO A 207 -15.93 -8.11 -3.42
CA PRO A 207 -15.02 -7.88 -4.55
C PRO A 207 -13.63 -7.45 -4.11
N LYS A 208 -13.53 -6.60 -3.08
CA LYS A 208 -12.25 -6.14 -2.55
C LYS A 208 -11.43 -7.21 -1.83
N LEU A 209 -12.07 -8.28 -1.34
CA LEU A 209 -11.36 -9.45 -0.85
C LEU A 209 -10.85 -10.28 -2.04
N PHE A 210 -11.66 -10.40 -3.09
CA PHE A 210 -11.34 -11.16 -4.29
C PHE A 210 -10.22 -10.53 -5.12
N GLU A 211 -10.08 -9.20 -5.09
CA GLU A 211 -8.99 -8.44 -5.71
C GLU A 211 -7.60 -8.83 -5.19
N LEU A 212 -7.52 -9.39 -3.97
CA LEU A 212 -6.25 -9.86 -3.39
C LEU A 212 -5.81 -11.22 -3.97
N ILE A 213 -6.67 -11.93 -4.69
CA ILE A 213 -6.38 -13.29 -5.19
C ILE A 213 -5.62 -13.20 -6.52
N ASP A 214 -4.41 -13.76 -6.53
CA ASP A 214 -3.53 -13.80 -7.70
C ASP A 214 -3.88 -14.93 -8.66
N ILE A 215 -4.23 -16.10 -8.12
CA ILE A 215 -4.51 -17.31 -8.89
C ILE A 215 -5.86 -17.87 -8.49
N TRP A 216 -6.77 -18.01 -9.46
CA TRP A 216 -8.10 -18.58 -9.26
C TRP A 216 -8.18 -20.04 -9.69
N VAL A 217 -8.64 -20.89 -8.77
CA VAL A 217 -8.92 -22.31 -8.99
C VAL A 217 -10.40 -22.57 -8.70
N MET A 218 -11.09 -23.34 -9.56
CA MET A 218 -12.46 -23.76 -9.32
C MET A 218 -12.62 -25.27 -9.49
N LEU A 219 -13.23 -25.90 -8.49
CA LEU A 219 -13.79 -27.24 -8.56
C LEU A 219 -15.28 -27.13 -8.93
N LYS A 220 -15.58 -27.23 -10.23
CA LYS A 220 -16.92 -27.03 -10.77
C LYS A 220 -17.74 -28.32 -10.68
N ALA A 221 -18.81 -28.27 -9.89
CA ALA A 221 -19.81 -29.33 -9.85
C ALA A 221 -20.63 -29.39 -11.16
N PRO A 222 -21.19 -30.55 -11.55
CA PRO A 222 -22.07 -30.67 -12.72
C PRO A 222 -23.27 -29.73 -12.64
N ASP A 223 -23.96 -29.73 -11.49
CA ASP A 223 -25.16 -28.96 -11.21
C ASP A 223 -25.40 -28.89 -9.69
N PHE A 224 -26.47 -28.20 -9.28
CA PHE A 224 -26.81 -28.06 -7.87
C PHE A 224 -27.38 -29.34 -7.23
N GLN A 225 -28.01 -30.22 -8.01
CA GLN A 225 -28.53 -31.49 -7.49
C GLN A 225 -27.37 -32.37 -7.00
N CYS A 226 -26.28 -32.42 -7.77
CA CYS A 226 -25.07 -33.11 -7.39
C CYS A 226 -24.46 -32.56 -6.09
N VAL A 227 -24.49 -31.24 -5.88
CA VAL A 227 -24.03 -30.61 -4.63
C VAL A 227 -24.87 -31.05 -3.43
N TYR A 228 -26.20 -31.16 -3.61
CA TYR A 228 -27.09 -31.69 -2.59
C TYR A 228 -26.74 -33.15 -2.24
N ASP A 229 -26.59 -34.00 -3.24
CA ASP A 229 -26.28 -35.42 -3.05
C ASP A 229 -24.93 -35.62 -2.33
N TRP A 230 -23.92 -34.83 -2.71
CA TRP A 230 -22.62 -34.85 -2.03
C TRP A 230 -22.68 -34.43 -0.58
N ARG A 231 -23.55 -33.45 -0.27
CA ARG A 231 -23.75 -33.00 1.10
C ARG A 231 -24.49 -34.05 1.92
N LEU A 232 -25.50 -34.70 1.35
CA LEU A 232 -26.21 -35.81 1.97
C LEU A 232 -25.27 -36.97 2.29
N GLU A 233 -24.37 -37.32 1.36
CA GLU A 233 -23.34 -38.34 1.58
C GLU A 233 -22.39 -37.96 2.74
N GLN A 234 -22.02 -36.69 2.84
CA GLN A 234 -21.16 -36.18 3.92
C GLN A 234 -21.83 -36.28 5.29
N GLU A 235 -23.11 -35.89 5.40
CA GLU A 235 -23.87 -35.99 6.66
C GLU A 235 -24.09 -37.45 7.09
N ASN A 236 -24.39 -38.34 6.14
CA ASN A 236 -24.53 -39.77 6.43
C ASN A 236 -23.23 -40.38 6.99
N LYS A 237 -22.07 -40.04 6.41
CA LYS A 237 -20.75 -40.47 6.93
C LYS A 237 -20.46 -39.94 8.35
N LEU A 238 -20.89 -38.71 8.65
CA LEU A 238 -20.76 -38.14 10.00
C LEU A 238 -21.67 -38.86 11.01
N ARG A 239 -22.86 -39.30 10.59
CA ARG A 239 -23.78 -40.08 11.43
C ARG A 239 -23.22 -41.48 11.75
N ASP A 240 -22.61 -42.13 10.77
CA ASP A 240 -22.09 -43.51 10.94
C ASP A 240 -20.76 -43.54 11.73
N SER A 241 -20.02 -42.43 11.76
CA SER A 241 -18.84 -42.27 12.61
C SER A 241 -19.25 -41.76 14.00
N SER A 242 -19.54 -42.72 14.88
CA SER A 242 -20.10 -42.64 16.25
C SER A 242 -19.36 -41.77 17.30
N ARG A 243 -18.74 -40.65 16.91
CA ARG A 243 -18.05 -39.68 17.79
C ARG A 243 -18.64 -38.26 17.78
N ALA A 244 -19.60 -37.94 16.91
CA ALA A 244 -20.22 -36.62 16.89
C ALA A 244 -21.51 -36.61 17.73
N GLN A 245 -21.38 -36.34 19.04
CA GLN A 245 -22.52 -36.16 19.97
C GLN A 245 -23.28 -34.83 19.78
N TYR A 246 -23.02 -34.09 18.70
CA TYR A 246 -23.59 -32.76 18.47
C TYR A 246 -24.33 -32.67 17.13
N GLN A 247 -25.63 -32.34 17.22
CA GLN A 247 -26.53 -31.87 16.15
C GLN A 247 -26.30 -32.46 14.75
N ILE A 248 -26.47 -33.79 14.60
CA ILE A 248 -26.62 -34.40 13.27
C ILE A 248 -27.97 -33.91 12.70
N MET A 249 -27.93 -33.24 11.55
CA MET A 249 -29.16 -32.80 10.87
C MET A 249 -29.90 -34.02 10.32
N ASP A 250 -31.22 -34.09 10.51
CA ASP A 250 -32.04 -35.06 9.79
C ASP A 250 -32.16 -34.68 8.29
N ALA A 251 -32.72 -35.58 7.47
CA ALA A 251 -32.83 -35.37 6.03
C ALA A 251 -33.65 -34.09 5.67
N SER A 252 -34.64 -33.74 6.48
CA SER A 252 -35.47 -32.54 6.26
C SER A 252 -34.73 -31.25 6.63
N GLN A 253 -33.97 -31.29 7.72
CA GLN A 253 -33.10 -30.19 8.14
C GLN A 253 -31.97 -29.95 7.13
N LEU A 254 -31.41 -31.01 6.56
CA LEU A 254 -30.40 -30.91 5.51
C LEU A 254 -30.98 -30.35 4.19
N ALA A 255 -32.15 -30.85 3.79
CA ALA A 255 -32.86 -30.33 2.62
C ALA A 255 -33.24 -28.85 2.77
N ARG A 256 -33.53 -28.39 3.99
CA ARG A 256 -33.67 -26.96 4.27
C ARG A 256 -32.34 -26.22 4.25
N PHE A 257 -31.30 -26.77 4.87
CA PHE A 257 -29.97 -26.14 4.97
C PHE A 257 -29.36 -25.85 3.60
N ILE A 258 -29.45 -26.79 2.64
CA ILE A 258 -28.87 -26.59 1.31
C ILE A 258 -29.52 -25.42 0.56
N LYS A 259 -30.79 -25.10 0.84
CA LYS A 259 -31.55 -24.04 0.17
C LYS A 259 -30.95 -22.65 0.40
N PHE A 260 -30.25 -22.43 1.51
CA PHE A 260 -29.51 -21.18 1.76
C PHE A 260 -28.44 -20.90 0.70
N TYR A 261 -27.90 -21.95 0.09
CA TYR A 261 -26.73 -21.88 -0.80
C TYR A 261 -27.09 -21.96 -2.28
N GLN A 262 -28.33 -22.32 -2.60
CA GLN A 262 -28.76 -22.66 -3.96
C GLN A 262 -28.54 -21.52 -4.95
N ARG A 263 -29.11 -20.35 -4.67
CA ARG A 263 -29.01 -19.17 -5.54
C ARG A 263 -27.56 -18.86 -5.92
N ILE A 264 -26.72 -18.71 -4.90
CA ILE A 264 -25.32 -18.33 -5.07
C ILE A 264 -24.53 -19.42 -5.78
N THR A 265 -24.76 -20.69 -5.43
CA THR A 265 -24.07 -21.81 -6.07
C THR A 265 -24.42 -21.88 -7.55
N GLN A 266 -25.70 -21.82 -7.90
CA GLN A 266 -26.16 -21.84 -9.29
C GLN A 266 -25.63 -20.65 -10.09
N ASN A 267 -25.67 -19.44 -9.52
CA ASN A 267 -25.10 -18.28 -10.18
C ASN A 267 -23.59 -18.42 -10.39
N THR A 268 -22.86 -18.89 -9.38
CA THR A 268 -21.40 -19.11 -9.43
C THR A 268 -21.02 -20.15 -10.48
N LEU A 269 -21.74 -21.28 -10.56
CA LEU A 269 -21.55 -22.32 -11.59
C LEU A 269 -21.73 -21.77 -13.01
N ARG A 270 -22.55 -20.74 -13.20
CA ARG A 270 -22.75 -20.05 -14.48
C ARG A 270 -21.68 -19.00 -14.77
N THR A 271 -21.29 -18.18 -13.78
CA THR A 271 -20.52 -16.95 -14.03
C THR A 271 -19.02 -17.07 -13.78
N LEU A 272 -18.59 -17.92 -12.83
CA LEU A 272 -17.19 -18.01 -12.42
C LEU A 272 -16.28 -18.79 -13.40
N PRO A 273 -16.73 -19.86 -14.10
CA PRO A 273 -15.84 -20.69 -14.93
C PRO A 273 -15.04 -19.93 -15.99
N SER A 274 -15.59 -18.84 -16.55
CA SER A 274 -14.89 -18.04 -17.56
C SER A 274 -13.77 -17.16 -16.99
N CYS A 275 -13.79 -16.92 -15.68
CA CYS A 275 -12.95 -15.95 -14.97
C CYS A 275 -11.80 -16.58 -14.16
N VAL A 276 -11.77 -17.91 -14.03
CA VAL A 276 -10.72 -18.60 -13.26
C VAL A 276 -9.51 -18.97 -14.13
N ASN A 277 -8.36 -19.13 -13.48
CA ASN A 277 -7.14 -19.58 -14.14
C ASN A 277 -7.13 -21.10 -14.33
N TYR A 278 -7.64 -21.86 -13.36
CA TYR A 278 -7.69 -23.32 -13.43
C TYR A 278 -9.10 -23.82 -13.09
N LEU A 279 -9.79 -24.36 -14.09
CA LEU A 279 -11.13 -24.92 -13.96
C LEU A 279 -11.06 -26.44 -14.02
N PHE A 280 -11.33 -27.10 -12.91
CA PHE A 280 -11.51 -28.55 -12.82
C PHE A 280 -13.00 -28.86 -12.87
N GLU A 281 -13.45 -29.51 -13.94
CA GLU A 281 -14.82 -29.99 -14.07
C GLU A 281 -14.92 -31.38 -13.43
N LEU A 282 -15.85 -31.52 -12.48
CA LEU A 282 -16.09 -32.76 -11.74
C LEU A 282 -17.29 -33.51 -12.33
N ASP A 283 -17.27 -34.85 -12.26
CA ASP A 283 -18.44 -35.69 -12.47
C ASP A 283 -19.25 -35.90 -11.18
N GLN A 284 -20.32 -36.71 -11.23
CA GLN A 284 -21.18 -37.03 -10.08
C GLN A 284 -20.43 -37.75 -8.93
N ASN A 285 -19.31 -38.41 -9.22
CA ASN A 285 -18.48 -39.15 -8.27
C ASN A 285 -17.27 -38.33 -7.79
N ARG A 286 -17.28 -37.00 -8.04
CA ARG A 286 -16.20 -36.07 -7.69
C ARG A 286 -14.88 -36.38 -8.40
N GLN A 287 -14.91 -37.14 -9.51
CA GLN A 287 -13.74 -37.36 -10.34
C GLN A 287 -13.55 -36.17 -11.27
N ILE A 288 -12.30 -35.75 -11.44
CA ILE A 288 -11.93 -34.71 -12.39
C ILE A 288 -12.02 -35.30 -13.79
N ILE A 289 -12.89 -34.75 -14.63
CA ILE A 289 -13.06 -35.19 -16.02
C ILE A 289 -12.38 -34.26 -17.02
N LYS A 290 -12.08 -33.03 -16.61
CA LYS A 290 -11.46 -32.02 -17.48
C LYS A 290 -10.80 -30.91 -16.68
N LEU A 291 -9.63 -30.47 -17.15
CA LEU A 291 -8.97 -29.24 -16.73
C LEU A 291 -8.97 -28.23 -17.89
N THR A 292 -9.44 -27.01 -17.63
CA THR A 292 -9.22 -25.86 -18.52
C THR A 292 -8.31 -24.86 -17.82
N SER A 293 -7.18 -24.53 -18.44
CA SER A 293 -6.17 -23.63 -17.88
C SER A 293 -6.00 -22.34 -18.69
N LYS A 294 -6.00 -21.20 -17.99
CA LYS A 294 -5.63 -19.86 -18.45
C LYS A 294 -4.63 -19.27 -17.45
N PRO A 295 -3.34 -19.66 -17.53
CA PRO A 295 -2.33 -19.25 -16.54
C PRO A 295 -2.26 -17.73 -16.39
N PRO A 296 -2.16 -17.20 -15.16
CA PRO A 296 -2.07 -15.76 -14.94
C PRO A 296 -0.67 -15.24 -15.31
N THR A 297 -0.60 -13.99 -15.75
CA THR A 297 0.67 -13.25 -15.79
C THR A 297 0.80 -12.48 -14.49
N LEU A 298 1.54 -13.02 -13.53
CA LEU A 298 1.86 -12.29 -12.31
C LEU A 298 3.08 -11.40 -12.57
N ALA A 299 2.86 -10.09 -12.59
CA ALA A 299 3.98 -9.15 -12.62
C ALA A 299 4.71 -9.19 -11.27
N PRO A 300 6.05 -9.08 -11.25
CA PRO A 300 6.77 -8.88 -10.00
C PRO A 300 6.24 -7.59 -9.35
N MET A 301 5.89 -7.65 -8.07
CA MET A 301 5.64 -6.41 -7.31
C MET A 301 7.00 -5.74 -7.14
N THR A 302 7.27 -4.68 -7.90
CA THR A 302 8.35 -3.76 -7.55
C THR A 302 8.09 -3.25 -6.14
N LYS A 303 8.95 -3.60 -5.18
CA LYS A 303 8.82 -3.08 -3.82
C LYS A 303 8.96 -1.55 -3.91
N LYS A 304 7.90 -0.83 -3.58
CA LYS A 304 7.94 0.63 -3.52
C LYS A 304 8.87 1.06 -2.39
N GLN A 305 9.73 2.03 -2.65
CA GLN A 305 10.53 2.70 -1.64
C GLN A 305 10.21 4.19 -1.68
N TRP A 306 9.73 4.70 -0.56
CA TRP A 306 9.41 6.12 -0.43
C TRP A 306 10.67 6.96 -0.28
N LEU A 307 10.67 8.13 -0.92
CA LEU A 307 11.63 9.21 -0.72
C LEU A 307 10.83 10.47 -0.36
N ILE A 308 11.12 11.08 0.79
CA ILE A 308 10.40 12.28 1.24
C ILE A 308 11.31 13.49 1.08
N PHE A 309 11.00 14.35 0.13
CA PHE A 309 11.66 15.63 -0.09
C PHE A 309 10.89 16.74 0.62
N THR A 310 11.53 17.45 1.55
CA THR A 310 10.83 18.44 2.37
C THR A 310 11.56 19.77 2.37
N ASP A 311 10.82 20.86 2.16
CA ASP A 311 11.29 22.16 2.61
C ASP A 311 11.41 22.18 4.14
N MET A 312 12.24 23.09 4.63
CA MET A 312 12.54 23.20 6.05
C MET A 312 11.66 24.28 6.72
N ASP A 313 11.70 25.52 6.26
CA ASP A 313 11.06 26.62 6.98
C ASP A 313 9.56 26.67 6.66
N GLY A 314 8.70 26.76 7.68
CA GLY A 314 7.25 26.77 7.46
C GLY A 314 6.67 25.41 7.08
N SER A 315 7.52 24.41 6.86
CA SER A 315 7.18 23.02 6.60
C SER A 315 7.62 22.13 7.77
N LEU A 316 8.81 21.53 7.73
CA LEU A 316 9.30 20.65 8.80
C LEU A 316 9.65 21.42 10.10
N LEU A 317 10.10 22.66 9.96
CA LEU A 317 10.39 23.58 11.06
C LEU A 317 9.26 24.61 11.17
N ASP A 318 8.84 24.89 12.39
CA ASP A 318 7.86 25.94 12.64
C ASP A 318 8.36 27.31 12.15
N HIS A 319 7.44 28.10 11.60
CA HIS A 319 7.76 29.37 10.95
C HIS A 319 8.33 30.43 11.91
N HIS A 320 8.02 30.35 13.21
CA HIS A 320 8.38 31.38 14.18
C HIS A 320 9.54 30.98 15.09
N ASN A 321 9.52 29.75 15.61
CA ASN A 321 10.51 29.29 16.57
C ASN A 321 11.50 28.25 16.01
N TYR A 322 11.28 27.77 14.78
CA TYR A 322 12.10 26.74 14.13
C TYR A 322 12.13 25.38 14.85
N HIS A 323 11.19 25.14 15.77
CA HIS A 323 11.03 23.85 16.42
C HIS A 323 10.35 22.84 15.50
N PHE A 324 10.60 21.56 15.73
CA PHE A 324 10.03 20.44 14.97
C PHE A 324 9.41 19.37 15.88
N ASP A 325 9.15 19.70 17.16
CA ASP A 325 8.69 18.76 18.19
C ASP A 325 7.49 17.92 17.75
N GLU A 326 6.54 18.55 17.04
CA GLU A 326 5.32 17.89 16.57
C GLU A 326 5.55 16.88 15.43
N ALA A 327 6.69 16.97 14.73
CA ALA A 327 7.08 16.03 13.68
C ALA A 327 7.92 14.85 14.19
N VAL A 328 8.50 14.94 15.40
CA VAL A 328 9.41 13.93 15.97
C VAL A 328 8.86 12.50 15.93
N PRO A 329 7.60 12.20 16.34
CA PRO A 329 7.09 10.84 16.30
C PRO A 329 7.02 10.27 14.88
N THR A 330 6.65 11.11 13.92
CA THR A 330 6.57 10.72 12.50
C THR A 330 7.97 10.49 11.92
N LEU A 331 8.94 11.38 12.22
CA LEU A 331 10.34 11.20 11.81
C LEU A 331 10.92 9.88 12.33
N ALA A 332 10.68 9.54 13.60
CA ALA A 332 11.14 8.29 14.19
C ALA A 332 10.51 7.05 13.52
N ALA A 333 9.22 7.13 13.16
CA ALA A 333 8.53 6.05 12.45
C ALA A 333 9.07 5.87 11.03
N LEU A 334 9.37 6.96 10.31
CA LEU A 334 9.95 6.93 8.98
C LEU A 334 11.37 6.35 8.99
N GLU A 335 12.19 6.72 9.98
CA GLU A 335 13.54 6.17 10.15
C GLU A 335 13.49 4.66 10.43
N TYR A 336 12.57 4.22 11.31
CA TYR A 336 12.35 2.79 11.58
C TYR A 336 11.92 2.01 10.32
N GLN A 337 11.20 2.66 9.40
CA GLN A 337 10.79 2.10 8.12
C GLN A 337 11.85 2.26 7.01
N HIS A 338 13.01 2.84 7.32
CA HIS A 338 14.07 3.18 6.37
C HIS A 338 13.60 4.05 5.20
N ILE A 339 12.69 5.00 5.48
CA ILE A 339 12.19 5.99 4.51
C ILE A 339 13.01 7.27 4.64
N PRO A 340 13.84 7.63 3.64
CA PRO A 340 14.67 8.84 3.71
C PRO A 340 13.83 10.11 3.73
N VAL A 341 14.08 10.96 4.73
CA VAL A 341 13.64 12.36 4.76
C VAL A 341 14.79 13.24 4.31
N ILE A 342 14.65 13.87 3.15
CA ILE A 342 15.68 14.59 2.41
C ILE A 342 15.35 16.09 2.41
N PRO A 343 16.11 16.93 3.13
CA PRO A 343 15.93 18.38 3.12
C PRO A 343 16.14 18.99 1.73
N VAL A 344 15.25 19.89 1.31
CA VAL A 344 15.34 20.66 0.07
C VAL A 344 15.04 22.14 0.34
N THR A 345 16.06 22.97 0.50
CA THR A 345 15.91 24.29 1.12
C THR A 345 16.69 25.41 0.44
N SER A 346 16.31 26.66 0.74
CA SER A 346 17.05 27.87 0.36
C SER A 346 18.29 28.14 1.22
N LYS A 347 18.48 27.39 2.31
CA LYS A 347 19.61 27.50 3.24
C LYS A 347 20.93 27.03 2.63
N THR A 348 22.02 27.49 3.24
CA THR A 348 23.38 27.04 2.95
C THR A 348 23.66 25.64 3.46
N GLN A 349 24.72 25.01 2.94
CA GLN A 349 25.27 23.77 3.49
C GLN A 349 25.49 23.89 5.01
N ALA A 350 26.15 24.96 5.46
CA ALA A 350 26.50 25.14 6.88
C ALA A 350 25.28 25.26 7.80
N GLU A 351 24.18 25.84 7.30
CA GLU A 351 22.91 25.87 8.04
C GLU A 351 22.24 24.51 8.08
N VAL A 352 22.23 23.78 6.96
CA VAL A 352 21.60 22.45 6.86
C VAL A 352 22.32 21.42 7.71
N GLU A 353 23.66 21.44 7.76
CA GLU A 353 24.45 20.53 8.61
C GLU A 353 24.06 20.65 10.09
N LEU A 354 23.95 21.88 10.61
CA LEU A 354 23.54 22.10 12.01
C LEU A 354 22.10 21.60 12.28
N LEU A 355 21.20 21.80 11.32
CA LEU A 355 19.82 21.33 11.44
C LEU A 355 19.74 19.80 11.41
N ARG A 356 20.51 19.17 10.52
CA ARG A 356 20.58 17.71 10.39
C ARG A 356 21.14 17.06 11.64
N ASP A 357 22.15 17.65 12.28
CA ASP A 357 22.67 17.18 13.58
C ASP A 357 21.57 17.18 14.65
N SER A 358 20.73 18.22 14.67
CA SER A 358 19.62 18.34 15.63
C SER A 358 18.49 17.34 15.34
N LEU A 359 18.30 16.99 14.06
CA LEU A 359 17.29 16.03 13.59
C LEU A 359 17.78 14.57 13.61
N GLN A 360 19.08 14.34 13.90
CA GLN A 360 19.74 13.04 13.68
C GLN A 360 19.57 12.51 12.25
N ASN A 361 19.58 13.41 11.27
CA ASN A 361 19.34 13.09 9.86
C ASN A 361 20.66 12.83 9.12
N SER A 362 20.85 11.59 8.64
CA SER A 362 22.05 11.19 7.89
C SER A 362 21.83 11.02 6.38
N HIS A 363 20.65 11.39 5.86
CA HIS A 363 20.32 11.27 4.44
C HIS A 363 20.94 12.40 3.59
N PRO A 364 20.95 12.28 2.25
CA PRO A 364 21.30 13.37 1.35
C PRO A 364 20.46 14.63 1.60
N PHE A 365 20.93 15.77 1.10
CA PHE A 365 20.21 17.03 1.19
C PHE A 365 20.52 17.96 0.01
N ILE A 366 19.61 18.89 -0.26
CA ILE A 366 19.66 19.84 -1.38
C ILE A 366 19.64 21.27 -0.83
N VAL A 367 20.58 22.09 -1.26
CA VAL A 367 20.82 23.45 -0.73
C VAL A 367 20.55 24.54 -1.76
N GLU A 368 20.42 25.77 -1.25
CA GLU A 368 20.28 27.00 -2.03
C GLU A 368 19.31 26.88 -3.23
N ASN A 369 18.10 26.34 -2.98
CA ASN A 369 17.02 26.18 -3.95
C ASN A 369 17.33 25.21 -5.12
N GLY A 370 18.12 24.17 -4.88
CA GLY A 370 18.45 23.19 -5.92
C GLY A 370 19.76 23.49 -6.65
N ALA A 371 20.60 24.35 -6.09
CA ALA A 371 21.92 24.66 -6.66
C ALA A 371 22.87 23.46 -6.60
N ALA A 372 22.78 22.65 -5.54
CA ALA A 372 23.60 21.46 -5.36
C ALA A 372 22.94 20.39 -4.47
N VAL A 373 23.32 19.13 -4.72
CA VAL A 373 22.97 17.96 -3.90
C VAL A 373 24.22 17.46 -3.18
N PHE A 374 24.10 17.26 -1.87
CA PHE A 374 25.14 16.70 -1.01
C PHE A 374 24.74 15.30 -0.57
N ILE A 375 25.54 14.29 -0.93
CA ILE A 375 25.34 12.89 -0.54
C ILE A 375 26.51 12.50 0.38
N PRO A 376 26.28 12.05 1.63
CA PRO A 376 27.37 11.61 2.49
C PRO A 376 28.19 10.49 1.83
N VAL A 377 29.52 10.57 1.91
CA VAL A 377 30.38 9.51 1.36
C VAL A 377 30.05 8.18 2.05
N GLY A 378 29.87 7.13 1.23
CA GLY A 378 29.48 5.80 1.72
C GLY A 378 27.97 5.63 1.97
N TYR A 379 27.14 6.62 1.65
CA TYR A 379 25.68 6.48 1.72
C TYR A 379 25.15 5.45 0.71
N PHE A 380 25.74 5.42 -0.49
CA PHE A 380 25.53 4.35 -1.48
C PHE A 380 26.80 3.52 -1.62
N GLU A 381 26.68 2.29 -2.13
CA GLU A 381 27.84 1.40 -2.34
C GLU A 381 28.86 1.99 -3.32
N GLN A 382 28.40 2.77 -4.29
CA GLN A 382 29.22 3.40 -5.32
C GLN A 382 28.93 4.90 -5.40
N GLN A 383 29.98 5.67 -5.68
CA GLN A 383 29.85 7.11 -5.92
C GLN A 383 28.96 7.34 -7.16
N PRO A 384 27.89 8.14 -7.06
CA PRO A 384 27.04 8.45 -8.20
C PRO A 384 27.80 9.19 -9.30
N ALA A 385 27.42 8.96 -10.56
CA ALA A 385 27.97 9.67 -11.71
C ALA A 385 27.77 11.20 -11.58
N ASP A 386 28.64 11.97 -12.22
CA ASP A 386 28.64 13.44 -12.20
C ASP A 386 28.75 14.08 -10.81
N THR A 387 29.33 13.37 -9.85
CA THR A 387 29.66 13.92 -8.52
C THR A 387 31.16 14.07 -8.32
N ILE A 388 31.55 15.00 -7.46
CA ILE A 388 32.92 15.14 -6.96
C ILE A 388 32.95 14.92 -5.45
N GLU A 389 33.99 14.27 -4.93
CA GLU A 389 34.15 14.11 -3.49
C GLU A 389 34.78 15.37 -2.88
N LYS A 390 34.11 15.95 -1.88
CA LYS A 390 34.58 17.15 -1.18
C LYS A 390 34.02 17.19 0.24
N ASN A 391 34.89 17.38 1.23
CA ASN A 391 34.53 17.55 2.64
C ASN A 391 33.60 16.45 3.19
N GLY A 392 33.82 15.18 2.80
CA GLY A 392 33.00 14.05 3.27
C GLY A 392 31.67 13.86 2.53
N TYR A 393 31.46 14.58 1.43
CA TYR A 393 30.29 14.43 0.56
C TYR A 393 30.67 14.13 -0.88
N TRP A 394 29.85 13.35 -1.57
CA TRP A 394 29.73 13.36 -3.02
C TRP A 394 28.78 14.49 -3.43
N LEU A 395 29.30 15.45 -4.17
CA LEU A 395 28.64 16.71 -4.50
C LEU A 395 28.25 16.74 -5.97
N LYS A 396 26.97 17.00 -6.25
CA LYS A 396 26.47 17.35 -7.58
C LYS A 396 26.14 18.83 -7.60
N GLU A 397 26.81 19.60 -8.44
CA GLU A 397 26.56 21.04 -8.63
C GLU A 397 25.80 21.25 -9.95
N PHE A 398 24.75 22.07 -9.92
CA PHE A 398 23.93 22.40 -11.09
C PHE A 398 24.19 23.80 -11.64
N VAL A 399 24.84 24.66 -10.85
CA VAL A 399 25.08 26.08 -11.18
C VAL A 399 26.51 26.47 -10.85
N ALA A 400 26.96 27.57 -11.45
CA ALA A 400 28.27 28.16 -11.15
C ALA A 400 28.36 28.64 -9.68
N PRO A 401 29.57 28.67 -9.11
CA PRO A 401 29.78 29.11 -7.73
C PRO A 401 29.45 30.59 -7.55
N ARG A 402 29.18 30.99 -6.31
CA ARG A 402 28.83 32.35 -5.87
C ARG A 402 29.76 33.44 -6.40
N SER A 403 31.06 33.15 -6.49
CA SER A 403 32.06 34.08 -7.01
C SER A 403 31.81 34.50 -8.47
N HIS A 404 31.20 33.64 -9.28
CA HIS A 404 30.81 33.96 -10.65
C HIS A 404 29.73 35.06 -10.66
N TRP A 405 28.68 34.91 -9.87
CA TRP A 405 27.58 35.88 -9.80
C TRP A 405 28.02 37.20 -9.16
N GLN A 406 28.89 37.15 -8.14
CA GLN A 406 29.52 38.33 -7.57
C GLN A 406 30.30 39.12 -8.63
N SER A 407 31.03 38.44 -9.53
CA SER A 407 31.73 39.10 -10.63
C SER A 407 30.75 39.80 -11.59
N LEU A 408 29.61 39.20 -11.91
CA LEU A 408 28.59 39.83 -12.77
C LEU A 408 27.95 41.05 -12.10
N ILE A 409 27.68 40.96 -10.80
CA ILE A 409 27.17 42.09 -10.01
C ILE A 409 28.19 43.23 -10.02
N GLU A 410 29.48 42.94 -9.79
CA GLU A 410 30.53 43.94 -9.74
C GLU A 410 30.75 44.62 -11.10
N GLN A 411 30.68 43.86 -12.20
CA GLN A 411 30.74 44.41 -13.56
C GLN A 411 29.63 45.44 -13.84
N ASN A 412 28.48 45.31 -13.18
CA ASN A 412 27.34 46.22 -13.31
C ASN A 412 27.28 47.28 -12.19
N ARG A 413 28.19 47.24 -11.20
CA ARG A 413 28.12 48.06 -9.98
C ARG A 413 28.07 49.57 -10.26
N SER A 414 28.86 50.04 -11.23
CA SER A 414 28.97 51.47 -11.56
C SER A 414 27.64 52.09 -12.02
N ARG A 415 26.77 51.30 -12.67
CA ARG A 415 25.45 51.74 -13.16
C ARG A 415 24.39 51.83 -12.06
N TYR A 416 24.57 51.08 -10.97
CA TYR A 416 23.59 50.92 -9.90
C TYR A 416 24.18 51.28 -8.52
N GLN A 417 25.15 52.19 -8.52
CA GLN A 417 25.90 52.53 -7.32
C GLN A 417 24.99 53.11 -6.23
N GLY A 418 24.99 52.48 -5.06
CA GLY A 418 24.17 52.90 -3.91
C GLY A 418 22.73 52.39 -3.94
N GLU A 419 22.30 51.72 -5.00
CA GLU A 419 20.93 51.19 -5.13
C GLU A 419 20.75 49.84 -4.43
N PHE A 420 21.83 49.15 -4.06
CA PHE A 420 21.77 47.86 -3.38
C PHE A 420 22.98 47.57 -2.49
N LYS A 421 22.82 46.57 -1.62
CA LYS A 421 23.90 45.98 -0.81
C LYS A 421 23.86 44.46 -0.93
N THR A 422 25.03 43.85 -1.12
CA THR A 422 25.17 42.38 -1.15
C THR A 422 25.46 41.84 0.24
N PHE A 423 25.18 40.56 0.48
CA PHE A 423 25.59 39.90 1.73
C PHE A 423 27.12 39.92 1.91
N ALA A 424 27.86 39.79 0.81
CA ALA A 424 29.32 39.89 0.82
C ALA A 424 29.82 41.25 1.33
N GLU A 425 29.19 42.35 0.91
CA GLU A 425 29.58 43.71 1.31
C GLU A 425 29.27 44.03 2.76
N VAL A 426 28.09 43.61 3.23
CA VAL A 426 27.61 44.02 4.56
C VAL A 426 28.18 43.17 5.69
N GLY A 427 28.76 42.02 5.35
CA GLY A 427 29.37 41.10 6.31
C GLY A 427 28.36 40.58 7.34
N ILE A 428 28.87 39.98 8.41
CA ILE A 428 28.04 39.34 9.43
C ILE A 428 27.15 40.37 10.14
N ASP A 429 27.72 41.50 10.57
CA ASP A 429 26.97 42.54 11.31
C ASP A 429 25.83 43.13 10.47
N GLY A 430 26.07 43.32 9.17
CA GLY A 430 25.03 43.78 8.26
C GLY A 430 23.95 42.73 8.00
N ILE A 431 24.32 41.46 7.87
CA ILE A 431 23.34 40.36 7.78
C ILE A 431 22.48 40.32 9.05
N ILE A 432 23.07 40.44 10.24
CA ILE A 432 22.32 40.53 11.51
C ILE A 432 21.32 41.68 11.44
N ALA A 433 21.78 42.88 11.08
CA ALA A 433 20.94 44.07 10.99
C ALA A 433 19.77 43.93 9.99
N MET A 434 19.98 43.22 8.88
CA MET A 434 18.96 43.03 7.83
C MET A 434 18.00 41.86 8.12
N THR A 435 18.44 40.85 8.85
CA THR A 435 17.71 39.59 9.00
C THR A 435 17.11 39.35 10.38
N GLY A 436 17.69 39.97 11.42
CA GLY A 436 17.39 39.68 12.82
C GLY A 436 18.05 38.40 13.35
N LEU A 437 18.92 37.75 12.57
CA LEU A 437 19.63 36.54 12.99
C LEU A 437 20.66 36.85 14.08
N ASN A 438 20.93 35.87 14.96
CA ASN A 438 22.09 35.96 15.84
C ASN A 438 23.41 35.78 15.07
N VAL A 439 24.54 36.14 15.70
CA VAL A 439 25.87 36.12 15.07
C VAL A 439 26.25 34.77 14.46
N HIS A 440 25.89 33.65 15.10
CA HIS A 440 26.21 32.32 14.59
C HIS A 440 25.35 31.94 13.39
N ALA A 441 24.06 32.28 13.41
CA ALA A 441 23.16 32.04 12.30
C ALA A 441 23.52 32.93 11.09
N ALA A 442 23.83 34.21 11.32
CA ALA A 442 24.31 35.12 10.29
C ALA A 442 25.64 34.64 9.68
N ALA A 443 26.57 34.14 10.50
CA ALA A 443 27.82 33.56 10.01
C ALA A 443 27.61 32.33 9.11
N ARG A 444 26.63 31.46 9.42
CA ARG A 444 26.29 30.33 8.54
C ARG A 444 25.60 30.80 7.27
N ALA A 445 24.62 31.69 7.38
CA ALA A 445 23.96 32.30 6.22
C ALA A 445 24.93 33.05 5.29
N ALA A 446 26.04 33.57 5.81
CA ALA A 446 27.10 34.20 5.02
C ALA A 446 27.96 33.20 4.23
N ARG A 447 28.00 31.91 4.61
CA ARG A 447 28.77 30.83 3.96
C ARG A 447 28.06 30.25 2.73
N ARG A 448 27.35 31.08 1.97
CA ARG A 448 26.74 30.71 0.68
C ARG A 448 27.81 30.33 -0.33
N GLN A 449 27.52 29.30 -1.10
CA GLN A 449 28.38 28.72 -2.12
C GLN A 449 27.88 28.97 -3.53
N TYR A 450 26.57 29.24 -3.73
CA TYR A 450 25.98 29.31 -5.07
C TYR A 450 25.27 30.62 -5.37
N GLY A 451 24.44 31.17 -4.47
CA GLY A 451 23.71 32.42 -4.72
C GLY A 451 24.25 33.62 -3.93
N GLU A 452 24.13 34.83 -4.50
CA GLU A 452 24.36 36.11 -3.80
C GLU A 452 23.03 36.80 -3.48
N PRO A 453 22.67 36.93 -2.19
CA PRO A 453 21.55 37.75 -1.76
C PRO A 453 21.86 39.24 -1.88
N ILE A 454 20.88 39.99 -2.38
CA ILE A 454 20.93 41.43 -2.59
C ILE A 454 19.75 42.08 -1.88
N ALA A 455 20.07 43.04 -1.01
CA ALA A 455 19.13 43.97 -0.42
C ALA A 455 19.02 45.20 -1.33
N TRP A 456 17.91 45.34 -2.04
CA TRP A 456 17.64 46.51 -2.88
C TRP A 456 17.20 47.70 -2.02
N GLN A 457 17.84 48.84 -2.22
CA GLN A 457 17.59 50.11 -1.53
C GLN A 457 17.00 51.17 -2.47
N GLY A 458 17.14 50.96 -3.78
CA GLY A 458 16.75 51.86 -4.85
C GLY A 458 15.26 51.89 -5.21
N ASN A 459 14.91 52.71 -6.20
CA ASN A 459 13.56 52.74 -6.76
C ASN A 459 13.28 51.53 -7.70
N GLY A 460 12.01 51.24 -7.99
CA GLY A 460 11.58 50.06 -8.74
C GLY A 460 11.99 50.03 -10.22
N ASN A 461 12.15 51.19 -10.87
CA ASN A 461 12.52 51.24 -12.30
C ASN A 461 13.97 50.79 -12.51
N LEU A 462 14.89 51.22 -11.63
CA LEU A 462 16.29 50.77 -11.66
C LEU A 462 16.42 49.30 -11.28
N LYS A 463 15.57 48.80 -10.37
CA LYS A 463 15.53 47.39 -10.00
C LYS A 463 15.27 46.49 -11.20
N GLN A 464 14.26 46.83 -12.01
CA GLN A 464 13.91 46.03 -13.19
C GLN A 464 15.02 46.07 -14.24
N GLN A 465 15.68 47.21 -14.42
CA GLN A 465 16.83 47.31 -15.32
C GLN A 465 18.00 46.44 -14.84
N PHE A 466 18.30 46.46 -13.54
CA PHE A 466 19.33 45.62 -12.93
C PHE A 466 19.04 44.12 -13.13
N ILE A 467 17.79 43.70 -12.90
CA ILE A 467 17.35 42.32 -13.16
C ILE A 467 17.56 41.96 -14.62
N ASN A 468 17.14 42.83 -15.55
CA ASN A 468 17.28 42.58 -16.99
C ASN A 468 18.75 42.49 -17.42
N ASP A 469 19.62 43.40 -16.95
CA ASP A 469 21.05 43.40 -17.28
C ASP A 469 21.73 42.11 -16.79
N LEU A 470 21.47 41.69 -15.55
CA LEU A 470 22.03 40.44 -15.01
C LEU A 470 21.46 39.20 -15.71
N THR A 471 20.18 39.23 -16.08
CA THR A 471 19.55 38.12 -16.82
C THR A 471 20.15 37.97 -18.21
N GLN A 472 20.43 39.09 -18.90
CA GLN A 472 21.15 39.09 -20.18
C GLN A 472 22.59 38.58 -20.04
N ALA A 473 23.21 38.79 -18.88
CA ALA A 473 24.53 38.23 -18.53
C ALA A 473 24.48 36.74 -18.09
N GLY A 474 23.30 36.11 -18.12
CA GLY A 474 23.13 34.68 -17.82
C GLY A 474 22.79 34.34 -16.38
N ALA A 475 22.51 35.33 -15.52
CA ALA A 475 22.03 35.09 -14.17
C ALA A 475 20.50 34.83 -14.14
N CYS A 476 20.05 34.05 -13.18
CA CYS A 476 18.65 33.95 -12.81
C CYS A 476 18.42 34.70 -11.50
N ILE A 477 17.39 35.53 -11.47
CA ILE A 477 17.03 36.32 -10.29
C ILE A 477 15.78 35.75 -9.65
N LEU A 478 15.91 35.30 -8.40
CA LEU A 478 14.76 34.91 -7.58
C LEU A 478 14.44 36.04 -6.60
N GLU A 479 13.22 36.59 -6.68
CA GLU A 479 12.75 37.62 -5.76
C GLU A 479 12.09 36.97 -4.53
N GLY A 480 12.80 36.95 -3.41
CA GLY A 480 12.23 36.59 -2.11
C GLY A 480 11.56 37.80 -1.44
N GLY A 481 10.92 37.56 -0.28
CA GLY A 481 10.21 38.62 0.45
C GLY A 481 11.10 39.77 0.93
N ARG A 482 12.36 39.49 1.32
CA ARG A 482 13.32 40.49 1.85
C ARG A 482 14.50 40.77 0.91
N PHE A 483 14.90 39.79 0.11
CA PHE A 483 16.11 39.85 -0.70
C PHE A 483 15.84 39.30 -2.10
N MET A 484 16.53 39.86 -3.09
CA MET A 484 16.69 39.20 -4.38
C MET A 484 17.89 38.26 -4.30
N HIS A 485 17.83 37.12 -4.96
CA HIS A 485 18.95 36.17 -5.04
C HIS A 485 19.44 36.13 -6.49
N VAL A 486 20.71 36.51 -6.69
CA VAL A 486 21.39 36.37 -7.98
C VAL A 486 22.12 35.03 -7.97
N SER A 487 21.74 34.13 -8.87
CA SER A 487 22.35 32.81 -8.99
C SER A 487 22.27 32.32 -10.44
N GLY A 488 22.63 31.05 -10.67
CA GLY A 488 22.24 30.37 -11.90
C GLY A 488 20.79 29.89 -11.83
N ASP A 489 20.38 29.15 -12.85
CA ASP A 489 19.09 28.48 -12.96
C ASP A 489 18.95 27.40 -11.88
N CYS A 490 18.63 27.79 -10.63
CA CYS A 490 18.46 26.88 -9.51
C CYS A 490 17.03 26.34 -9.51
N ASP A 491 16.88 25.02 -9.55
CA ASP A 491 15.58 24.37 -9.63
C ASP A 491 15.52 23.18 -8.66
N LYS A 492 14.65 23.28 -7.65
CA LYS A 492 14.42 22.21 -6.65
C LYS A 492 13.89 20.93 -7.32
N GLY A 493 13.03 21.04 -8.33
CA GLY A 493 12.47 19.92 -9.09
C GLY A 493 13.56 19.13 -9.82
N ARG A 494 14.43 19.81 -10.55
CA ARG A 494 15.57 19.18 -11.24
C ARG A 494 16.52 18.49 -10.27
N ALA A 495 16.76 19.09 -9.11
CA ALA A 495 17.63 18.50 -8.10
C ALA A 495 17.03 17.23 -7.48
N ILE A 496 15.72 17.22 -7.15
CA ILE A 496 15.07 16.00 -6.65
C ILE A 496 15.01 14.91 -7.72
N GLN A 497 14.72 15.26 -8.98
CA GLN A 497 14.65 14.31 -10.08
C GLN A 497 16.00 13.61 -10.31
N TRP A 498 17.09 14.36 -10.26
CA TRP A 498 18.44 13.77 -10.37
C TRP A 498 18.72 12.83 -9.19
N LEU A 499 18.37 13.22 -7.96
CA LEU A 499 18.61 12.40 -6.78
C LEU A 499 17.73 11.13 -6.78
N GLU A 500 16.48 11.21 -7.21
CA GLU A 500 15.59 10.05 -7.41
C GLU A 500 16.21 9.03 -8.37
N GLN A 501 16.80 9.49 -9.47
CA GLN A 501 17.50 8.62 -10.42
C GLN A 501 18.72 7.92 -9.80
N VAL A 502 19.45 8.62 -8.91
CA VAL A 502 20.55 8.02 -8.15
C VAL A 502 20.03 6.92 -7.22
N TYR A 503 18.97 7.17 -6.46
CA TYR A 503 18.33 6.15 -5.60
C TYR A 503 17.82 4.95 -6.42
N GLN A 504 17.19 5.20 -7.57
CA GLN A 504 16.67 4.16 -8.46
C GLN A 504 17.80 3.31 -9.06
N THR A 505 18.92 3.93 -9.43
CA THR A 505 20.10 3.22 -9.94
C THR A 505 20.76 2.37 -8.86
N ALA A 506 20.83 2.88 -7.64
CA ALA A 506 21.37 2.14 -6.49
C ALA A 506 20.45 0.99 -6.03
N ASN A 507 19.15 1.04 -6.37
CA ASN A 507 18.14 0.06 -5.95
C ASN A 507 17.29 -0.42 -7.14
N PRO A 508 17.86 -1.17 -8.11
CA PRO A 508 17.18 -1.54 -9.34
C PRO A 508 15.95 -2.44 -9.12
N ASP A 509 15.91 -3.18 -8.01
CA ASP A 509 14.81 -4.09 -7.66
C ASP A 509 13.62 -3.39 -6.98
N ARG A 510 13.71 -2.08 -6.77
CA ARG A 510 12.69 -1.27 -6.09
C ARG A 510 12.19 -0.18 -7.02
N GLN A 511 10.93 0.22 -6.84
CA GLN A 511 10.40 1.40 -7.50
C GLN A 511 10.46 2.57 -6.53
N MET A 512 11.21 3.62 -6.87
CA MET A 512 11.20 4.84 -6.07
C MET A 512 9.84 5.53 -6.20
N VAL A 513 9.29 6.00 -5.09
CA VAL A 513 8.07 6.81 -5.04
C VAL A 513 8.36 8.06 -4.23
N SER A 514 8.16 9.23 -4.79
CA SER A 514 8.52 10.48 -4.12
C SER A 514 7.34 11.26 -3.55
N LEU A 515 7.56 11.86 -2.39
CA LEU A 515 6.68 12.84 -1.77
C LEU A 515 7.43 14.15 -1.62
N ALA A 516 7.00 15.21 -2.30
CA ALA A 516 7.49 16.56 -2.09
C ALA A 516 6.59 17.34 -1.11
N ILE A 517 7.18 18.10 -0.20
CA ILE A 517 6.49 18.84 0.85
C ILE A 517 7.00 20.28 0.89
N GLY A 518 6.09 21.25 0.82
CA GLY A 518 6.44 22.68 0.87
C GLY A 518 5.24 23.57 1.18
N ASP A 519 5.51 24.83 1.50
CA ASP A 519 4.49 25.82 1.87
C ASP A 519 4.44 27.03 0.92
N SER A 520 5.43 27.21 0.06
CA SER A 520 5.66 28.46 -0.68
C SER A 520 5.75 28.29 -2.20
N GLN A 521 5.72 29.42 -2.93
CA GLN A 521 5.84 29.43 -4.40
C GLN A 521 7.20 28.88 -4.89
N ASN A 522 8.24 28.97 -4.06
CA ASN A 522 9.58 28.47 -4.38
C ASN A 522 9.64 26.93 -4.39
N ASP A 523 8.65 26.28 -3.79
CA ASP A 523 8.55 24.83 -3.71
C ASP A 523 7.78 24.23 -4.88
N LYS A 524 7.13 25.07 -5.72
CA LYS A 524 6.31 24.62 -6.85
C LYS A 524 7.04 23.61 -7.72
N ALA A 525 8.29 23.89 -8.10
CA ALA A 525 9.05 23.00 -9.00
C ALA A 525 9.19 21.56 -8.44
N MET A 526 9.49 21.41 -7.14
CA MET A 526 9.57 20.06 -6.55
C MET A 526 8.20 19.43 -6.31
N LEU A 527 7.21 20.25 -5.95
CA LEU A 527 5.83 19.80 -5.71
C LEU A 527 5.15 19.29 -6.99
N GLU A 528 5.46 19.86 -8.16
CA GLU A 528 4.96 19.37 -9.46
C GLU A 528 5.74 18.15 -9.94
N GLN A 529 7.04 18.07 -9.62
CA GLN A 529 7.92 17.01 -10.11
C GLN A 529 7.71 15.66 -9.41
N ALA A 530 7.39 15.64 -8.11
CA ALA A 530 7.27 14.41 -7.32
C ALA A 530 6.02 13.58 -7.64
N ASP A 531 5.98 12.30 -7.25
CA ASP A 531 4.79 11.45 -7.44
C ASP A 531 3.59 11.92 -6.59
N TYR A 532 3.87 12.40 -5.38
CA TYR A 532 2.92 12.98 -4.43
C TYR A 532 3.38 14.35 -3.97
N ALA A 533 2.42 15.22 -3.70
CA ALA A 533 2.66 16.57 -3.20
C ALA A 533 1.86 16.82 -1.91
N LEU A 534 2.54 17.37 -0.91
CA LEU A 534 1.92 17.87 0.32
C LEU A 534 2.16 19.36 0.45
N LEU A 535 1.06 20.12 0.42
CA LEU A 535 1.07 21.55 0.69
C LEU A 535 0.85 21.82 2.18
N ILE A 536 1.82 22.50 2.78
CA ILE A 536 1.73 22.97 4.16
C ILE A 536 1.07 24.34 4.17
N ARG A 537 0.03 24.51 5.00
CA ARG A 537 -0.58 25.83 5.17
C ARG A 537 0.42 26.75 5.86
N SER A 538 0.53 27.97 5.36
CA SER A 538 1.35 29.01 5.97
C SER A 538 0.49 30.05 6.69
N PRO A 539 0.92 30.57 7.85
CA PRO A 539 0.23 31.65 8.53
C PRO A 539 0.49 33.02 7.87
N VAL A 540 1.47 33.13 6.97
CA VAL A 540 1.97 34.43 6.46
C VAL A 540 1.82 34.63 4.95
N HIS A 541 1.64 33.57 4.17
CA HIS A 541 1.38 33.67 2.72
C HIS A 541 0.31 32.66 2.27
N PRO A 542 -0.36 32.93 1.14
CA PRO A 542 -1.26 31.96 0.53
C PRO A 542 -0.50 30.70 0.08
N LEU A 543 -1.26 29.63 -0.14
CA LEU A 543 -0.74 28.41 -0.77
C LEU A 543 -0.21 28.72 -2.18
N PRO A 544 0.86 28.02 -2.63
CA PRO A 544 1.39 28.21 -3.97
C PRO A 544 0.40 27.78 -5.04
N GLY A 545 0.49 28.40 -6.21
CA GLY A 545 -0.31 28.02 -7.38
C GLY A 545 0.22 26.73 -8.00
N ILE A 546 -0.43 25.60 -7.69
CA ILE A 546 -0.12 24.26 -8.20
C ILE A 546 -1.08 23.88 -9.34
N GLU A 547 -0.56 23.27 -10.39
CA GLU A 547 -1.27 22.84 -11.61
C GLU A 547 -1.80 21.41 -11.49
N ARG A 548 -1.11 20.51 -10.77
CA ARG A 548 -1.58 19.13 -10.57
C ARG A 548 -2.88 19.05 -9.75
N THR A 549 -3.75 18.12 -10.12
CA THR A 549 -4.98 17.78 -9.38
C THR A 549 -4.93 16.45 -8.66
N ASP A 550 -4.01 15.56 -9.06
CA ASP A 550 -3.88 14.20 -8.54
C ASP A 550 -2.69 14.09 -7.58
N ASN A 551 -2.80 13.17 -6.62
CA ASN A 551 -1.79 12.90 -5.57
C ASN A 551 -1.38 14.14 -4.76
N LEU A 552 -2.29 15.11 -4.64
CA LEU A 552 -2.09 16.35 -3.91
C LEU A 552 -2.88 16.33 -2.60
N VAL A 553 -2.20 16.62 -1.49
CA VAL A 553 -2.83 16.83 -0.18
C VAL A 553 -2.49 18.22 0.31
N VAL A 554 -3.48 18.87 0.91
CA VAL A 554 -3.29 20.14 1.62
C VAL A 554 -3.52 19.89 3.10
N SER A 555 -2.51 20.19 3.92
CA SER A 555 -2.60 20.08 5.38
C SER A 555 -3.72 20.95 5.97
N THR A 556 -4.25 20.53 7.13
CA THR A 556 -5.18 21.37 7.90
C THR A 556 -4.44 22.29 8.86
N HIS A 557 -3.30 21.85 9.38
CA HIS A 557 -2.42 22.63 10.25
C HIS A 557 -1.23 23.24 9.52
N THR A 558 -0.55 24.18 10.16
CA THR A 558 0.68 24.81 9.67
C THR A 558 1.92 24.10 10.22
N GLY A 559 3.08 24.30 9.58
CA GLY A 559 4.39 23.87 10.11
C GLY A 559 4.48 22.37 10.44
N PRO A 560 5.23 21.98 11.49
CA PRO A 560 5.57 20.58 11.77
C PRO A 560 4.35 19.71 12.04
N LYS A 561 3.29 20.28 12.61
CA LYS A 561 2.02 19.57 12.81
C LYS A 561 1.33 19.24 11.49
N GLY A 562 1.25 20.21 10.58
CA GLY A 562 0.70 20.02 9.24
C GLY A 562 1.51 19.04 8.42
N TRP A 563 2.84 19.08 8.61
CA TRP A 563 3.79 18.14 8.02
C TRP A 563 3.49 16.71 8.49
N ALA A 564 3.44 16.49 9.81
CA ALA A 564 3.19 15.17 10.39
C ALA A 564 1.80 14.62 9.99
N GLU A 565 0.78 15.46 10.02
CA GLU A 565 -0.57 15.12 9.57
C GLU A 565 -0.57 14.64 8.12
N GLY A 566 -0.02 15.45 7.21
CA GLY A 566 -0.06 15.16 5.78
C GLY A 566 0.79 13.96 5.38
N VAL A 567 1.98 13.81 5.98
CA VAL A 567 2.85 12.66 5.75
C VAL A 567 2.16 11.37 6.19
N ASN A 568 1.60 11.36 7.41
CA ASN A 568 0.86 10.19 7.90
C ASN A 568 -0.36 9.91 7.03
N GLN A 569 -1.05 10.94 6.56
CA GLN A 569 -2.16 10.76 5.63
C GLN A 569 -1.70 10.10 4.33
N ILE A 570 -0.66 10.61 3.66
CA ILE A 570 -0.22 10.12 2.36
C ILE A 570 0.41 8.73 2.48
N ILE A 571 1.39 8.57 3.38
CA ILE A 571 2.15 7.33 3.52
C ILE A 571 1.25 6.23 4.08
N ASN A 572 0.51 6.47 5.17
CA ASN A 572 -0.37 5.43 5.71
C ASN A 572 -1.57 5.17 4.80
N THR A 573 -2.20 6.18 4.17
CA THR A 573 -3.31 5.90 3.23
C THR A 573 -2.83 5.17 1.98
N THR A 574 -1.57 5.33 1.55
CA THR A 574 -1.04 4.61 0.37
C THR A 574 -0.48 3.24 0.72
N LEU A 575 0.04 3.05 1.95
CA LEU A 575 0.27 1.72 2.52
C LEU A 575 -1.05 0.98 2.78
N HIS A 576 -2.12 1.73 3.07
CA HIS A 576 -3.46 1.21 3.29
C HIS A 576 -4.39 1.41 2.08
N SER A 577 -3.95 1.85 0.89
CA SER A 577 -4.86 2.08 -0.26
C SER A 577 -5.32 0.77 -0.89
N ASP A 578 -4.80 -0.35 -0.39
CA ASP A 578 -5.43 -1.68 -0.44
C ASP A 578 -6.54 -1.86 0.61
N SER A 579 -7.10 -0.77 1.18
CA SER A 579 -8.22 -0.72 2.14
C SER A 579 -8.87 0.68 2.20
N PRO A 580 -10.11 0.84 1.73
CA PRO A 580 -10.78 2.15 1.75
C PRO A 580 -11.32 2.52 3.13
N LYS A 581 -11.31 3.83 3.39
CA LYS A 581 -11.99 4.53 4.48
C LYS A 581 -13.43 4.02 4.64
N LEU A 582 -13.75 3.48 5.81
CA LEU A 582 -15.12 3.27 6.24
C LEU A 582 -15.75 4.64 6.56
N PRO A 583 -16.97 4.93 6.09
CA PRO A 583 -17.73 6.05 6.61
C PRO A 583 -18.01 5.80 8.08
N ARG A 584 -17.58 6.74 8.94
CA ARG A 584 -18.04 6.79 10.33
C ARG A 584 -19.54 7.05 10.28
N GLY A 585 -20.32 6.05 10.64
CA GLY A 585 -21.76 6.21 10.84
C GLY A 585 -22.00 7.23 11.94
N ASN A 586 -22.93 8.16 11.69
CA ASN A 586 -23.54 9.00 12.70
C ASN A 586 -24.09 8.12 13.82
N HIS A 587 -23.50 8.22 15.01
CA HIS A 587 -24.22 7.92 16.24
C HIS A 587 -25.03 9.17 16.58
N GLY A 588 -26.25 9.22 16.06
CA GLY A 588 -27.35 9.94 16.67
C GLY A 588 -27.98 9.10 17.78
#